data_AF-A0A6V7MAM6-F1
#
_entry.id   AF-A0A6V7MAM6-F1
#
_cell.length_a   1.000
_cell.length_b   1.000
_cell.length_c   1.000
_cell.angle_alpha   90.00
_cell.angle_beta   90.00
_cell.angle_gamma   90.00
#
_symmetry.space_group_name_H-M   'P 1'
#
loop_
_entity.id
_entity.type
_entity.pdbx_description
1 polymer ?
#
loop_
_entity_poly.entity_id
_entity_poly.type
_entity_poly.pdbx_seq_one_letter_code
_entity_poly.pdbx_strand_id
1 'polypeptide(L)'
;VTFTGTDKKRFQLEVPDAKAKKAGSDYELQGQRKGFKKYYTSECRELLSRQMNAEDQRDKILKDLNRRIFAKFSEKYDMWSSAIFKIATLDVLISLAEYARNVESCIPEINDDAEVPFTLIRDGKHPCVMSDNFVANDTVISTENNASLLILTGPNMGGKSTLMRQ
;
A
#
# COMPACT_ATOMS: atom_id res chain seq x y z
N VAL A 1 -49.48 2.93 5.74
CA VAL A 1 -48.82 2.04 4.76
C VAL A 1 -47.41 2.56 4.58
N THR A 2 -46.41 1.70 4.59
CA THR A 2 -45.00 2.07 4.46
C THR A 2 -44.36 1.25 3.34
N PHE A 3 -43.37 1.80 2.65
CA PHE A 3 -42.58 1.03 1.69
C PHE A 3 -41.48 0.25 2.41
N THR A 4 -41.25 -0.99 2.00
CA THR A 4 -40.23 -1.88 2.57
C THR A 4 -39.54 -2.70 1.49
N GLY A 5 -38.52 -3.46 1.90
CA GLY A 5 -37.73 -4.33 1.05
C GLY A 5 -36.46 -3.68 0.52
N THR A 6 -35.58 -4.50 -0.05
CA THR A 6 -34.25 -4.12 -0.52
C THR A 6 -34.02 -4.69 -1.90
N ASP A 7 -33.10 -4.07 -2.65
CA ASP A 7 -32.68 -4.53 -3.97
C ASP A 7 -33.89 -4.82 -4.90
N LYS A 8 -34.00 -6.02 -5.47
CA LYS A 8 -35.11 -6.41 -6.37
C LYS A 8 -36.48 -6.51 -5.69
N LYS A 9 -36.53 -6.43 -4.36
CA LYS A 9 -37.77 -6.53 -3.55
C LYS A 9 -38.15 -5.21 -2.89
N ARG A 10 -37.58 -4.08 -3.30
CA ARG A 10 -37.87 -2.75 -2.76
C ARG A 10 -39.24 -2.21 -3.22
N PHE A 11 -39.79 -1.26 -2.45
CA PHE A 11 -41.12 -0.67 -2.65
C PHE A 11 -42.31 -1.61 -2.46
N GLN A 12 -42.15 -2.65 -1.63
CA GLN A 12 -43.31 -3.42 -1.17
C GLN A 12 -44.18 -2.57 -0.26
N LEU A 13 -45.49 -2.59 -0.47
CA LEU A 13 -46.47 -1.91 0.36
C LEU A 13 -46.73 -2.72 1.62
N GLU A 14 -46.24 -2.24 2.76
CA GLU A 14 -46.48 -2.86 4.05
C GLU A 14 -47.75 -2.28 4.70
N VAL A 15 -48.73 -3.16 4.92
CA VAL A 15 -50.07 -2.82 5.39
C VAL A 15 -50.36 -3.58 6.69
N PRO A 16 -50.81 -2.90 7.77
CA PRO A 16 -51.21 -3.57 9.01
C PRO A 16 -52.32 -4.61 8.77
N ASP A 17 -52.25 -5.75 9.47
CA ASP A 17 -53.22 -6.84 9.32
C ASP A 17 -54.68 -6.38 9.49
N ALA A 18 -54.91 -5.47 10.43
CA ALA A 18 -56.24 -4.88 10.70
C ALA A 18 -56.85 -4.15 9.50
N LYS A 19 -56.03 -3.70 8.54
CA LYS A 19 -56.46 -2.99 7.34
C LYS A 19 -56.22 -3.78 6.05
N ALA A 20 -55.59 -4.96 6.12
CA ALA A 20 -55.28 -5.78 4.96
C ALA A 20 -56.51 -6.24 4.17
N LYS A 21 -57.68 -6.36 4.81
CA LYS A 21 -58.96 -6.66 4.13
C LYS A 21 -59.41 -5.57 3.14
N LYS A 22 -58.84 -4.37 3.20
CA LYS A 22 -59.11 -3.28 2.25
C LYS A 22 -58.26 -3.35 0.98
N ALA A 23 -57.27 -4.25 0.92
CA ALA A 23 -56.48 -4.49 -0.28
C ALA A 23 -57.36 -5.21 -1.31
N GLY A 24 -57.53 -4.60 -2.48
CA GLY A 24 -58.35 -5.13 -3.57
C GLY A 24 -57.65 -6.24 -4.37
N SER A 25 -58.26 -6.62 -5.49
CA SER A 25 -57.71 -7.61 -6.44
C SER A 25 -56.31 -7.25 -6.95
N ASP A 26 -56.02 -5.96 -7.05
CA ASP A 26 -54.81 -5.44 -7.68
C ASP A 26 -53.59 -5.50 -6.75
N TYR A 27 -53.77 -6.00 -5.52
CA TYR A 27 -52.72 -6.13 -4.50
C TYR A 27 -52.27 -7.58 -4.37
N GLU A 28 -51.13 -7.90 -4.96
CA GLU A 28 -50.52 -9.23 -4.90
C GLU A 28 -49.71 -9.40 -3.62
N LEU A 29 -50.08 -10.36 -2.78
CA LEU A 29 -49.35 -10.66 -1.55
C LEU A 29 -47.94 -11.20 -1.83
N GLN A 30 -46.92 -10.54 -1.31
CA GLN A 30 -45.50 -10.91 -1.46
C GLN A 30 -44.92 -11.60 -0.22
N GLY A 31 -45.55 -11.41 0.93
CA GLY A 31 -45.11 -11.96 2.20
C GLY A 31 -45.83 -11.33 3.38
N GLN A 32 -45.57 -11.85 4.58
CA GLN A 32 -46.17 -11.36 5.82
C GLN A 32 -45.18 -11.46 6.98
N ARG A 33 -45.36 -10.59 7.97
CA ARG A 33 -44.70 -10.66 9.28
C ARG A 33 -45.73 -10.37 10.35
N LYS A 34 -45.40 -10.62 11.63
CA LYS A 34 -46.35 -10.42 12.74
C LYS A 34 -46.93 -9.00 12.70
N GLY A 35 -48.24 -8.89 12.46
CA GLY A 35 -48.99 -7.63 12.41
C GLY A 35 -49.06 -6.94 11.05
N PHE A 36 -48.38 -7.43 10.00
CA PHE A 36 -48.31 -6.76 8.70
C PHE A 36 -48.24 -7.74 7.51
N LYS A 37 -48.89 -7.35 6.42
CA LYS A 37 -48.79 -8.01 5.10
C LYS A 37 -48.12 -7.08 4.10
N LYS A 38 -47.35 -7.66 3.17
CA LYS A 38 -46.60 -6.95 2.14
C LYS A 38 -47.17 -7.24 0.77
N TYR A 39 -47.37 -6.19 -0.03
CA TYR A 39 -48.01 -6.29 -1.33
C TYR A 39 -47.21 -5.59 -2.43
N TYR A 40 -47.45 -6.00 -3.67
CA TYR A 40 -47.20 -5.19 -4.85
C TYR A 40 -48.50 -4.98 -5.62
N THR A 41 -48.59 -3.86 -6.34
CA THR A 41 -49.54 -3.69 -7.43
C THR A 41 -48.83 -3.86 -8.77
N SER A 42 -49.60 -4.08 -9.85
CA SER A 42 -49.05 -4.12 -11.22
C SER A 42 -48.27 -2.86 -11.57
N GLU A 43 -48.79 -1.69 -11.20
CA GLU A 43 -48.13 -0.39 -11.37
C GLU A 43 -46.81 -0.32 -10.59
N CYS A 44 -46.78 -0.77 -9.32
CA CYS A 44 -45.54 -0.80 -8.54
C CYS A 44 -44.48 -1.69 -9.20
N ARG A 45 -44.86 -2.85 -9.77
CA ARG A 45 -43.92 -3.73 -10.46
C ARG A 45 -43.38 -3.10 -11.74
N GLU A 46 -44.23 -2.43 -12.51
CA GLU A 46 -43.82 -1.74 -13.74
C GLU A 46 -42.84 -0.59 -13.44
N LEU A 47 -43.18 0.26 -12.47
CA LEU A 47 -42.31 1.37 -12.06
C LEU A 47 -40.99 0.86 -11.48
N LEU A 48 -41.01 -0.20 -10.66
CA LEU A 48 -39.80 -0.82 -10.13
C LEU A 48 -38.91 -1.37 -11.26
N SER A 49 -39.50 -2.07 -12.23
CA SER A 49 -38.78 -2.58 -13.41
C SER A 49 -38.13 -1.44 -14.21
N ARG A 50 -38.88 -0.36 -14.47
CA ARG A 50 -38.37 0.83 -15.15
C ARG A 50 -37.22 1.49 -14.38
N GLN A 51 -37.35 1.63 -13.06
CA GLN A 51 -36.30 2.21 -12.23
C GLN A 51 -35.04 1.33 -12.21
N MET A 52 -35.20 0.00 -12.08
CA MET A 52 -34.07 -0.93 -12.10
C MET A 52 -33.31 -0.86 -13.43
N ASN A 53 -34.04 -0.84 -14.55
CA ASN A 53 -33.42 -0.67 -15.87
C ASN A 53 -32.66 0.66 -15.98
N ALA A 54 -33.19 1.76 -15.43
CA ALA A 54 -32.51 3.04 -15.43
C ALA A 54 -31.24 3.05 -14.55
N GLU A 55 -31.29 2.41 -13.38
CA GLU A 55 -30.12 2.25 -12.51
C GLU A 55 -29.04 1.38 -13.16
N ASP A 56 -29.42 0.27 -13.80
CA ASP A 56 -28.47 -0.57 -14.55
C ASP A 56 -27.79 0.19 -15.69
N GLN A 57 -28.53 1.04 -16.40
CA GLN A 57 -27.96 1.89 -17.46
C GLN A 57 -27.02 2.95 -16.89
N ARG A 58 -27.42 3.60 -15.78
CA ARG A 58 -26.56 4.55 -15.07
C ARG A 58 -25.24 3.89 -14.67
N ASP A 59 -25.30 2.69 -14.10
CA ASP A 59 -24.11 1.99 -13.61
C ASP A 59 -23.17 1.59 -14.76
N LYS A 60 -23.72 1.20 -15.92
CA LYS A 60 -22.92 0.98 -17.15
C LYS A 60 -22.22 2.25 -17.61
N ILE A 61 -22.94 3.38 -17.63
CA ILE A 61 -22.38 4.68 -18.03
C ILE A 61 -21.28 5.11 -17.05
N LEU A 62 -21.51 4.99 -15.75
CA LEU A 62 -20.52 5.33 -14.72
C LEU A 62 -19.27 4.46 -14.83
N LYS A 63 -19.42 3.16 -15.13
CA LYS A 63 -18.29 2.26 -15.33
C LYS A 63 -17.45 2.66 -16.54
N ASP A 64 -18.07 2.99 -17.67
CA ASP A 64 -17.34 3.46 -18.85
C ASP A 64 -16.69 4.83 -18.60
N LEU A 65 -17.39 5.75 -17.93
CA LEU A 65 -16.85 7.05 -17.55
C LEU A 65 -15.58 6.89 -16.69
N ASN A 66 -15.63 6.06 -15.65
CA ASN A 66 -14.47 5.78 -14.80
C ASN A 66 -13.32 5.19 -15.61
N ARG A 67 -13.60 4.22 -16.50
CA ARG A 67 -12.58 3.65 -17.40
C ARG A 67 -11.92 4.75 -18.24
N ARG A 68 -12.69 5.68 -18.80
CA ARG A 68 -12.18 6.78 -19.62
C ARG A 68 -11.37 7.80 -18.81
N ILE A 69 -11.79 8.10 -17.58
CA ILE A 69 -11.04 8.98 -16.67
C ILE A 69 -9.69 8.36 -16.35
N PHE A 70 -9.65 7.07 -15.98
CA PHE A 70 -8.40 6.39 -15.69
C PHE A 70 -7.50 6.29 -16.92
N ALA A 71 -8.05 5.98 -18.09
CA ALA A 71 -7.28 5.99 -19.35
C ALA A 71 -6.63 7.35 -19.60
N LYS A 72 -7.39 8.45 -19.44
CA LYS A 72 -6.87 9.81 -19.62
C LYS A 72 -5.80 10.18 -18.58
N PHE A 73 -5.93 9.70 -17.35
CA PHE A 73 -4.89 9.88 -16.33
C PHE A 73 -3.60 9.11 -16.70
N SER A 74 -3.75 7.87 -17.18
CA SER A 74 -2.65 7.00 -17.60
C SER A 74 -1.89 7.52 -18.84
N GLU A 75 -2.50 8.33 -19.69
CA GLU A 75 -1.80 8.99 -20.82
C GLU A 75 -0.60 9.85 -20.37
N LYS A 76 -0.56 10.27 -19.10
CA LYS A 76 0.54 11.06 -18.52
C LYS A 76 1.46 10.23 -17.62
N TYR A 77 1.49 8.91 -17.81
CA TYR A 77 2.28 7.98 -17.00
C TYR A 77 3.74 8.41 -16.82
N ASP A 78 4.45 8.78 -17.88
CA ASP A 78 5.88 9.12 -17.80
C ASP A 78 6.13 10.35 -16.90
N MET A 79 5.22 11.32 -16.92
CA MET A 79 5.27 12.48 -16.03
C MET A 79 5.12 12.06 -14.57
N TRP A 80 4.12 11.21 -14.27
CA TRP A 80 3.87 10.70 -12.92
C TRP A 80 5.05 9.85 -12.42
N SER A 81 5.54 8.94 -13.26
CA SER A 81 6.67 8.07 -12.95
C SER A 81 7.94 8.88 -12.69
N SER A 82 8.25 9.88 -13.51
CA SER A 82 9.39 10.77 -13.30
C SER A 82 9.28 11.57 -12.00
N ALA A 83 8.09 12.08 -11.67
CA ALA A 83 7.86 12.78 -10.41
C ALA A 83 8.07 11.86 -9.21
N ILE A 84 7.50 10.65 -9.25
CA ILE A 84 7.66 9.64 -8.20
C ILE A 84 9.13 9.27 -8.03
N PHE A 85 9.85 9.01 -9.13
CA PHE A 85 11.26 8.65 -9.09
C PHE A 85 12.10 9.76 -8.44
N LYS A 86 11.89 11.01 -8.84
CA LYS A 86 12.61 12.17 -8.26
C LYS A 86 12.35 12.31 -6.76
N ILE A 87 11.10 12.16 -6.33
CA ILE A 87 10.74 12.23 -4.91
C ILE A 87 11.38 11.06 -4.15
N ALA A 88 11.35 9.85 -4.69
CA ALA A 88 11.97 8.69 -4.08
C ALA A 88 13.50 8.85 -3.97
N THR A 89 14.16 9.37 -5.01
CA THR A 89 15.59 9.69 -4.95
C THR A 89 15.88 10.72 -3.86
N LEU A 90 15.07 11.78 -3.77
CA LEU A 90 15.23 12.81 -2.74
C LEU A 90 15.06 12.22 -1.33
N ASP A 91 14.07 11.36 -1.12
CA ASP A 91 13.80 10.69 0.15
C ASP A 91 14.99 9.83 0.62
N VAL A 92 15.56 9.03 -0.30
CA VAL A 92 16.77 8.23 -0.03
C VAL A 92 17.97 9.13 0.29
N LEU A 93 18.18 10.20 -0.48
CA LEU A 93 19.29 11.13 -0.24
C LEU A 93 19.16 11.84 1.11
N ILE A 94 17.95 12.26 1.49
CA ILE A 94 17.69 12.85 2.81
C ILE A 94 17.96 11.82 3.91
N SER A 95 17.51 10.57 3.74
CA SER A 95 17.74 9.49 4.70
C SER A 95 19.24 9.23 4.91
N LEU A 96 20.03 9.20 3.84
CA LEU A 96 21.49 9.06 3.91
C LEU A 96 22.15 10.27 4.59
N ALA A 97 21.67 11.49 4.32
CA ALA A 97 22.18 12.71 4.95
C ALA A 97 21.81 12.79 6.44
N GLU A 98 20.65 12.28 6.84
CA GLU A 98 20.29 12.13 8.25
C GLU A 98 21.15 11.08 8.94
N TYR A 99 21.37 9.94 8.30
CA TYR A 99 22.29 8.92 8.82
C TYR A 99 23.69 9.51 9.05
N ALA A 100 24.29 10.13 8.03
CA ALA A 100 25.63 10.70 8.13
C ALA A 100 25.77 11.81 9.20
N ARG A 101 24.69 12.52 9.54
CA ARG A 101 24.69 13.52 10.62
C ARG A 101 24.60 12.93 12.02
N ASN A 102 24.00 11.75 12.17
CA ASN A 102 23.74 11.13 13.46
C ASN A 102 24.83 10.14 13.90
N VAL A 103 25.74 9.75 12.99
CA VAL A 103 26.87 8.88 13.30
C VAL A 103 28.18 9.60 13.01
N GLU A 104 29.22 9.31 13.79
CA GLU A 104 30.60 9.66 13.43
C GLU A 104 30.96 8.98 12.12
N SER A 105 30.90 9.73 11.03
CA SER A 105 31.10 9.23 9.67
C SER A 105 32.12 10.09 8.92
N CYS A 106 32.71 9.51 7.89
CA CYS A 106 33.56 10.22 6.93
C CYS A 106 33.03 10.00 5.52
N ILE A 107 33.42 10.88 4.59
CA ILE A 107 33.15 10.67 3.17
C ILE A 107 34.19 9.65 2.67
N PRO A 108 33.78 8.49 2.12
CA PRO A 108 34.71 7.49 1.63
C PRO A 108 35.43 7.99 0.37
N GLU A 109 36.73 7.73 0.29
CA GLU A 109 37.53 7.97 -0.91
C GLU A 109 37.52 6.73 -1.79
N ILE A 110 37.07 6.87 -3.04
CA ILE A 110 37.07 5.80 -4.03
C ILE A 110 38.20 6.09 -5.01
N ASN A 111 39.16 5.16 -5.11
CA ASN A 111 40.31 5.29 -5.99
C ASN A 111 40.25 4.24 -7.12
N ASP A 112 39.76 4.65 -8.28
CA ASP A 112 39.61 3.80 -9.46
C ASP A 112 40.94 3.61 -10.23
N ASP A 113 41.94 4.48 -9.99
CA ASP A 113 43.23 4.49 -10.68
C ASP A 113 44.33 3.72 -9.92
N ALA A 114 43.98 3.06 -8.82
CA ALA A 114 44.93 2.32 -8.01
C ALA A 114 45.54 1.14 -8.81
N GLU A 115 46.86 1.05 -8.84
CA GLU A 115 47.56 -0.05 -9.54
C GLU A 115 47.21 -1.43 -8.96
N VAL A 116 46.87 -1.48 -7.67
CA VAL A 116 46.45 -2.68 -6.96
C VAL A 116 45.18 -2.37 -6.17
N PRO A 117 44.15 -3.23 -6.21
CA PRO A 117 42.99 -3.09 -5.34
C PRO A 117 43.40 -3.11 -3.87
N PHE A 118 42.92 -2.16 -3.09
CA PHE A 118 43.21 -2.08 -1.67
C PHE A 118 41.98 -1.65 -0.87
N THR A 119 42.00 -1.96 0.43
CA THR A 119 41.01 -1.46 1.38
C THR A 119 41.74 -0.83 2.54
N LEU A 120 41.39 0.41 2.86
CA LEU A 120 41.91 1.14 4.00
C LEU A 120 40.74 1.73 4.78
N ILE A 121 40.47 1.18 5.96
CA ILE A 121 39.48 1.68 6.91
C ILE A 121 40.23 1.98 8.19
N ARG A 122 40.14 3.21 8.67
CA ARG A 122 40.69 3.63 9.97
C ARG A 122 39.55 3.88 10.93
N ASP A 123 39.72 3.47 12.18
CA ASP A 123 38.71 3.59 13.24
C ASP A 123 37.32 3.08 12.78
N GLY A 124 37.30 1.96 12.06
CA GLY A 124 36.08 1.35 11.55
C GLY A 124 35.16 0.86 12.67
N LYS A 125 33.88 1.21 12.59
CA LYS A 125 32.82 0.76 13.51
C LYS A 125 31.78 -0.04 12.73
N HIS A 126 31.21 -1.07 13.37
CA HIS A 126 30.15 -1.85 12.75
C HIS A 126 28.85 -1.03 12.66
N PRO A 127 28.31 -0.74 11.46
CA PRO A 127 27.26 0.26 11.26
C PRO A 127 25.92 -0.06 11.96
N CYS A 128 25.63 -1.34 12.21
CA CYS A 128 24.43 -1.77 12.94
C CYS A 128 24.61 -1.91 14.46
N VAL A 129 25.83 -1.74 15.01
CA VAL A 129 26.08 -1.88 16.45
C VAL A 129 26.07 -0.48 17.06
N MET A 130 24.90 -0.09 17.57
CA MET A 130 24.66 1.21 18.21
C MET A 130 25.05 1.11 19.69
N SER A 131 26.34 1.10 19.99
CA SER A 131 26.85 1.13 21.37
C SER A 131 27.98 2.13 21.49
N ASP A 132 27.85 3.05 22.45
CA ASP A 132 28.87 4.07 22.74
C ASP A 132 30.21 3.46 23.21
N ASN A 133 30.20 2.20 23.64
CA ASN A 133 31.38 1.46 24.10
C ASN A 133 31.97 0.53 23.03
N PHE A 134 31.56 0.65 21.76
CA PHE A 134 32.14 -0.16 20.69
C PHE A 134 33.57 0.28 20.38
N VAL A 135 34.51 -0.66 20.43
CA VAL A 135 35.92 -0.41 20.10
C VAL A 135 36.09 -0.42 18.59
N ALA A 136 36.46 0.73 18.03
CA ALA A 136 36.76 0.89 16.61
C ALA A 136 38.03 0.09 16.21
N ASN A 137 38.09 -0.39 14.96
CA ASN A 137 39.21 -1.18 14.46
C ASN A 137 39.69 -0.68 13.11
N ASP A 138 41.01 -0.61 12.95
CA ASP A 138 41.64 -0.41 11.65
C ASP A 138 41.56 -1.70 10.81
N THR A 139 41.30 -1.56 9.52
CA THR A 139 41.35 -2.64 8.54
C THR A 139 42.17 -2.18 7.34
N VAL A 140 43.29 -2.84 7.11
CA VAL A 140 44.20 -2.55 6.00
C VAL A 140 44.45 -3.82 5.21
N ILE A 141 44.14 -3.79 3.92
CA ILE A 141 44.32 -4.92 3.01
C ILE A 141 44.98 -4.43 1.73
N SER A 142 46.04 -5.12 1.29
CA SER A 142 46.68 -4.92 -0.01
C SER A 142 47.23 -3.49 -0.25
N THR A 143 47.80 -2.86 0.77
CA THR A 143 48.56 -1.60 0.64
C THR A 143 50.06 -1.90 0.47
N GLU A 144 50.90 -0.91 0.14
CA GLU A 144 52.35 -1.10 -0.12
C GLU A 144 53.07 -1.93 0.96
N ASN A 145 52.65 -1.82 2.22
CA ASN A 145 53.25 -2.52 3.36
C ASN A 145 52.39 -3.69 3.90
N ASN A 146 51.26 -4.02 3.29
CA ASN A 146 50.34 -5.03 3.79
C ASN A 146 49.95 -6.06 2.72
N ALA A 147 49.87 -7.33 3.12
CA ALA A 147 49.45 -8.40 2.22
C ALA A 147 47.97 -8.29 1.82
N SER A 148 47.63 -8.95 0.72
CA SER A 148 46.25 -9.09 0.23
C SER A 148 45.44 -10.16 0.98
N LEU A 149 46.09 -10.99 1.80
CA LEU A 149 45.45 -12.01 2.64
C LEU A 149 45.63 -11.68 4.12
N LEU A 150 44.51 -11.54 4.83
CA LEU A 150 44.48 -11.35 6.29
C LEU A 150 44.11 -12.66 6.99
N ILE A 151 45.00 -13.20 7.83
CA ILE A 151 44.71 -14.37 8.67
C ILE A 151 44.35 -13.89 10.08
N LEU A 152 43.05 -13.91 10.41
CA LEU A 152 42.53 -13.49 11.71
C LEU A 152 42.49 -14.66 12.69
N THR A 153 43.26 -14.58 13.77
CA THR A 153 43.29 -15.56 14.86
C THR A 153 42.91 -14.94 16.21
N GLY A 154 42.50 -15.77 17.17
CA GLY A 154 42.15 -15.31 18.53
C GLY A 154 40.94 -16.04 19.14
N PRO A 155 40.65 -15.80 20.43
CA PRO A 155 39.60 -16.49 21.19
C PRO A 155 38.19 -16.23 20.64
N ASN A 156 37.23 -17.14 20.84
CA ASN A 156 35.90 -17.11 20.21
C ASN A 156 35.11 -15.81 20.42
N MET A 157 35.20 -15.18 21.59
CA MET A 157 34.54 -13.91 21.91
C MET A 157 35.37 -12.65 21.61
N GLY A 158 36.53 -12.78 20.96
CA GLY A 158 37.42 -11.66 20.65
C GLY A 158 37.01 -10.77 19.47
N GLY A 159 35.73 -10.75 19.09
CA GLY A 159 35.23 -9.85 18.04
C GLY A 159 35.63 -10.18 16.59
N LYS A 160 36.36 -11.28 16.33
CA LYS A 160 36.81 -11.67 14.98
C LYS A 160 35.68 -11.70 13.94
N SER A 161 34.54 -12.30 14.28
CA SER A 161 33.38 -12.37 13.40
C SER A 161 32.70 -11.01 13.20
N THR A 162 32.83 -10.10 14.16
CA THR A 162 32.32 -8.72 14.06
C THR A 162 33.20 -7.91 13.12
N LEU A 163 34.54 -8.02 13.25
CA LEU A 163 35.50 -7.36 12.38
C LEU A 163 35.37 -7.80 10.91
N MET A 164 35.02 -9.07 10.65
CA MET A 164 34.79 -9.56 9.29
C MET A 164 33.44 -9.14 8.70
N ARG A 165 32.47 -8.72 9.54
CA ARG A 165 31.10 -8.36 9.11
C ARG A 165 30.84 -6.87 9.02
N GLN A 166 31.63 -6.06 9.73
CA GLN A 166 31.56 -4.60 9.63
C GLN A 166 31.83 -4.16 8.19
#